data_AF-A0A085V3U7-F1
#
_entry.id   AF-A0A085V3U7-F1
#
_cell.length_a   1.000
_cell.length_b   1.000
_cell.length_c   1.000
_cell.angle_alpha   90.00
_cell.angle_beta   90.00
_cell.angle_gamma   90.00
#
_symmetry.space_group_name_H-M   'P 1'
#
loop_
_entity.id
_entity.type
_entity.pdbx_description
1 polymer ?
#
loop_
_entity_poly.entity_id
_entity_poly.type
_entity_poly.pdbx_seq_one_letter_code
_entity_poly.pdbx_strand_id
1 'polypeptide(L)'
;MIANQVYDWKTLTSAQFEYDNRLPVVIDDTAEREWVANGVEQLLMGADVERGVTYERFAVAVDDFAMEQLGDTGVSPSVLGRLILLARRKATADAASAAGEALNCADPDEAIRQIAVALLEPFAKAGAVAVAEDAL
;
A
#
# COMPACT_ATOMS: atom_id res chain seq x y z
N MET A 1 -36.23 -31.55 22.73
CA MET A 1 -35.43 -30.81 21.73
C MET A 1 -35.39 -29.30 22.07
N ILE A 2 -35.17 -28.92 23.34
CA ILE A 2 -35.25 -27.51 23.83
C ILE A 2 -33.95 -27.06 24.51
N ALA A 3 -33.04 -27.99 24.85
CA ALA A 3 -31.79 -27.67 25.54
C ALA A 3 -30.76 -26.90 24.68
N ASN A 4 -30.75 -27.08 23.35
CA ASN A 4 -29.74 -26.44 22.48
C ASN A 4 -29.93 -24.92 22.33
N GLN A 5 -31.16 -24.40 22.34
CA GLN A 5 -31.40 -22.95 22.21
C GLN A 5 -31.06 -22.17 23.49
N VAL A 6 -31.13 -22.82 24.66
CA VAL A 6 -30.87 -22.16 25.96
C VAL A 6 -29.37 -22.05 26.25
N TYR A 7 -28.53 -22.89 25.66
CA TYR A 7 -27.07 -22.76 25.75
C TYR A 7 -26.52 -21.67 24.81
N ASP A 8 -27.13 -21.52 23.63
CA ASP A 8 -26.72 -20.59 22.58
C ASP A 8 -26.84 -19.10 22.99
N TRP A 9 -27.93 -18.70 23.64
CA TRP A 9 -28.08 -17.30 24.05
C TRP A 9 -27.09 -16.89 25.15
N LYS A 10 -26.72 -17.80 26.06
CA LYS A 10 -25.74 -17.51 27.12
C LYS A 10 -24.34 -17.32 26.53
N THR A 11 -23.97 -18.12 25.55
CA THR A 11 -22.69 -17.98 24.83
C THR A 11 -22.65 -16.69 24.02
N LEU A 12 -23.73 -16.34 23.31
CA LEU A 12 -23.82 -15.09 22.55
C LEU A 12 -23.76 -13.86 23.46
N THR A 13 -24.45 -13.91 24.61
CA THR A 13 -24.44 -12.80 25.58
C THR A 13 -23.07 -12.61 26.23
N SER A 14 -22.38 -13.71 26.55
CA SER A 14 -21.01 -13.65 27.09
C SER A 14 -20.03 -13.07 26.08
N ALA A 15 -20.08 -13.53 24.83
CA ALA A 15 -19.24 -13.02 23.75
C ALA A 15 -19.51 -11.52 23.48
N GLN A 16 -20.78 -11.10 23.49
CA GLN A 16 -21.14 -9.70 23.34
C GLN A 16 -20.62 -8.85 24.51
N PHE A 17 -20.77 -9.33 25.75
CA PHE A 17 -20.27 -8.63 26.93
C PHE A 17 -18.74 -8.51 26.93
N GLU A 18 -18.02 -9.55 26.51
CA GLU A 18 -16.57 -9.51 26.37
C GLU A 18 -16.13 -8.52 25.27
N TYR A 19 -16.83 -8.49 24.14
CA TYR A 19 -16.58 -7.54 23.06
C TYR A 19 -16.85 -6.09 23.51
N ASP A 20 -17.98 -5.83 24.15
CA ASP A 20 -18.38 -4.50 24.61
C ASP A 20 -17.46 -3.94 25.71
N ASN A 21 -16.82 -4.82 26.51
CA ASN A 21 -15.88 -4.42 27.56
C ASN A 21 -14.41 -4.50 27.14
N ARG A 22 -14.11 -4.91 25.90
CA ARG A 22 -12.74 -4.91 25.39
C ARG A 22 -12.27 -3.47 25.25
N LEU A 23 -11.18 -3.13 25.94
CA LEU A 23 -10.55 -1.83 25.75
C LEU A 23 -10.00 -1.75 24.32
N PRO A 24 -10.13 -0.59 23.65
CA PRO A 24 -9.53 -0.42 22.33
C PRO A 24 -8.03 -0.62 22.41
N VAL A 25 -7.47 -1.29 21.39
CA VAL A 25 -6.02 -1.44 21.27
C VAL A 25 -5.42 -0.05 21.06
N VAL A 26 -4.51 0.33 21.95
CA VAL A 26 -3.76 1.59 21.84
C VAL A 26 -2.43 1.26 21.20
N ILE A 27 -2.22 1.79 20.00
CA ILE A 27 -0.97 1.75 19.24
C ILE A 27 -0.24 3.07 19.41
N ASP A 28 1.09 3.01 19.33
CA ASP A 28 1.95 4.18 19.30
C ASP A 28 2.33 4.58 17.87
N ASP A 29 2.98 5.73 17.72
CA ASP A 29 3.47 6.23 16.43
C ASP A 29 4.51 5.30 15.79
N THR A 30 5.14 4.41 16.57
CA THR A 30 6.14 3.46 16.07
C THR A 30 5.46 2.37 15.26
N ALA A 31 4.36 1.81 15.78
CA ALA A 31 3.56 0.81 15.09
C ALA A 31 2.96 1.35 13.78
N GLU A 32 2.53 2.62 13.76
CA GLU A 32 2.05 3.27 12.53
C GLU A 32 3.15 3.37 11.47
N ARG A 33 4.36 3.80 11.85
CA ARG A 33 5.51 3.89 10.94
C ARG A 33 5.95 2.52 10.42
N GLU A 34 5.98 1.51 11.29
CA GLU A 34 6.33 0.15 10.89
C GLU A 34 5.30 -0.42 9.90
N TRP A 35 4.01 -0.19 10.13
CA TRP A 35 2.97 -0.60 9.20
C TRP A 35 3.15 0.06 7.82
N VAL A 36 3.42 1.38 7.78
CA VAL A 36 3.69 2.09 6.52
C VAL A 36 4.94 1.54 5.83
N ALA A 37 6.05 1.36 6.55
CA ALA A 37 7.29 0.84 5.99
C ALA A 37 7.09 -0.56 5.37
N ASN A 38 6.38 -1.45 6.06
CA ASN A 38 6.04 -2.77 5.56
C ASN A 38 5.10 -2.71 4.34
N GLY A 39 4.15 -1.78 4.33
CA GLY A 39 3.25 -1.54 3.21
C GLY A 39 3.98 -1.03 1.96
N VAL A 40 4.97 -0.14 2.13
CA VAL A 40 5.81 0.36 1.03
C VAL A 40 6.54 -0.80 0.35
N GLU A 41 7.19 -1.67 1.13
CA GLU A 41 7.92 -2.81 0.57
C GLU A 41 6.99 -3.80 -0.14
N GLN A 42 5.77 -4.02 0.37
CA GLN A 42 4.75 -4.83 -0.32
C GLN A 42 4.37 -4.24 -1.69
N LEU A 43 4.09 -2.93 -1.75
CA LEU A 43 3.73 -2.26 -3.01
C LEU A 43 4.88 -2.31 -4.02
N LEU A 44 6.13 -2.11 -3.57
CA LEU A 44 7.32 -2.23 -4.43
C LEU A 44 7.51 -3.65 -4.98
N MET A 45 7.09 -4.68 -4.23
CA MET A 45 7.11 -6.08 -4.68
C MET A 45 5.91 -6.45 -5.57
N GLY A 46 4.96 -5.54 -5.79
CA GLY A 46 3.77 -5.80 -6.60
C GLY A 46 2.62 -6.46 -5.83
N ALA A 47 2.63 -6.40 -4.50
CA ALA A 47 1.58 -6.95 -3.65
C ALA A 47 0.58 -5.87 -3.19
N ASP A 48 -0.66 -6.29 -2.96
CA ASP A 48 -1.65 -5.45 -2.28
C ASP A 48 -1.31 -5.35 -0.79
N VAL A 49 -1.65 -4.21 -0.18
CA VAL A 49 -1.53 -4.01 1.27
C VAL A 49 -2.90 -4.26 1.90
N GLU A 50 -2.88 -4.97 3.04
CA GLU A 50 -4.09 -5.16 3.85
C GLU A 50 -4.77 -3.83 4.15
N ARG A 51 -6.11 -3.81 4.17
CA ARG A 51 -6.98 -2.60 4.30
C ARG A 51 -7.18 -1.76 3.01
N GLY A 52 -6.93 -2.35 1.83
CA GLY A 52 -7.55 -1.89 0.58
C GLY A 52 -6.73 -0.91 -0.25
N VAL A 53 -5.45 -0.73 0.08
CA VAL A 53 -4.49 -0.09 -0.83
C VAL A 53 -3.97 -1.17 -1.77
N THR A 54 -4.50 -1.18 -2.98
CA THR A 54 -4.10 -2.15 -4.02
C THR A 54 -2.86 -1.67 -4.76
N TYR A 55 -2.10 -2.62 -5.29
CA TYR A 55 -0.99 -2.34 -6.19
C TYR A 55 -1.44 -1.51 -7.40
N GLU A 56 -2.64 -1.77 -7.93
CA GLU A 56 -3.20 -0.99 -9.04
C GLU A 56 -3.38 0.49 -8.67
N ARG A 57 -3.85 0.80 -7.46
CA ARG A 57 -3.99 2.19 -7.01
C ARG A 57 -2.65 2.88 -6.86
N PHE A 58 -1.63 2.14 -6.45
CA PHE A 58 -0.26 2.62 -6.40
C PHE A 58 0.31 2.86 -7.81
N ALA A 59 0.09 1.93 -8.75
CA ALA A 59 0.48 2.11 -10.15
C ALA A 59 -0.16 3.35 -10.78
N VAL A 60 -1.44 3.61 -10.51
CA VAL A 60 -2.13 4.84 -10.93
C VAL A 60 -1.46 6.09 -10.35
N ALA A 61 -1.07 6.09 -9.07
CA ALA A 61 -0.39 7.24 -8.47
C ALA A 61 1.01 7.48 -9.07
N VAL A 62 1.72 6.41 -9.43
CA VAL A 62 2.99 6.49 -10.17
C VAL A 62 2.78 7.01 -11.59
N ASP A 63 1.72 6.56 -12.27
CA ASP A 63 1.33 7.04 -13.59
C ASP A 63 1.00 8.54 -13.56
N ASP A 64 0.21 9.00 -12.60
CA ASP A 64 -0.13 10.42 -12.43
C ASP A 64 1.15 11.27 -12.26
N PHE A 65 2.05 10.84 -11.37
CA PHE A 65 3.35 11.49 -11.20
C PHE A 65 4.17 11.50 -12.49
N ALA A 66 4.30 10.36 -13.18
CA ALA A 66 5.03 10.29 -14.45
C ALA A 66 4.40 11.20 -15.51
N MET A 67 3.07 11.25 -15.62
CA MET A 67 2.38 12.08 -16.60
C MET A 67 2.60 13.58 -16.37
N GLU A 68 2.67 14.03 -15.11
CA GLU A 68 3.05 15.40 -14.77
C GLU A 68 4.45 15.75 -15.31
N GLN A 69 5.39 14.82 -15.19
CA GLN A 69 6.78 14.99 -15.61
C GLN A 69 6.97 14.89 -17.13
N LEU A 70 6.19 14.05 -17.82
CA LEU A 70 6.24 13.89 -19.27
C LEU A 70 5.92 15.18 -20.05
N GLY A 71 5.23 16.13 -19.41
CA GLY A 71 4.94 17.45 -19.95
C GLY A 71 6.06 18.49 -19.78
N ASP A 72 7.10 18.18 -19.00
CA ASP A 72 8.14 19.13 -18.60
C ASP A 72 9.32 19.19 -19.58
N THR A 73 10.04 20.32 -19.56
CA THR A 73 11.27 20.54 -20.33
C THR A 73 12.41 19.72 -19.73
N GLY A 74 12.80 18.63 -20.39
CA GLY A 74 13.89 17.77 -19.92
C GLY A 74 13.68 16.31 -20.28
N VAL A 75 12.43 15.93 -20.53
CA VAL A 75 12.06 14.56 -20.90
C VAL A 75 12.00 14.42 -22.41
N SER A 76 12.57 13.32 -22.94
CA SER A 76 12.45 13.04 -24.38
C SER A 76 10.98 12.81 -24.77
N PRO A 77 10.48 13.39 -25.88
CA PRO A 77 9.11 13.18 -26.34
C PRO A 77 8.82 11.72 -26.74
N SER A 78 9.86 10.90 -26.84
CA SER A 78 9.78 9.47 -27.20
C SER A 78 9.97 8.53 -26.00
N VAL A 79 10.18 9.05 -24.79
CA VAL A 79 10.59 8.24 -23.63
C VAL A 79 9.61 7.09 -23.36
N LEU A 80 8.30 7.37 -23.42
CA LEU A 80 7.26 6.37 -23.21
C LEU A 80 7.27 5.30 -24.31
N GLY A 81 7.41 5.72 -25.58
CA GLY A 81 7.52 4.79 -26.71
C GLY A 81 8.76 3.89 -26.60
N ARG A 82 9.90 4.45 -26.18
CA ARG A 82 11.13 3.68 -25.93
C ARG A 82 10.93 2.69 -24.79
N LEU A 83 10.37 3.13 -23.66
CA LEU A 83 10.08 2.28 -22.52
C LEU A 83 9.28 1.03 -22.94
N ILE A 84 8.19 1.23 -23.69
CA ILE A 84 7.35 0.13 -24.20
C ILE A 84 8.16 -0.82 -25.10
N LEU A 85 8.92 -0.29 -26.05
CA LEU A 85 9.71 -1.11 -26.98
C LEU A 85 10.83 -1.90 -26.27
N LEU A 86 11.49 -1.29 -25.28
CA LEU A 86 12.54 -1.91 -24.47
C LEU A 86 11.98 -3.03 -23.59
N ALA A 87 10.85 -2.78 -22.92
CA ALA A 87 10.15 -3.79 -22.13
C ALA A 87 9.72 -4.99 -22.98
N ARG A 88 9.16 -4.75 -24.18
CA ARG A 88 8.76 -5.82 -25.13
C ARG A 88 9.93 -6.67 -25.62
N ARG A 89 11.13 -6.11 -25.68
CA ARG A 89 12.37 -6.83 -26.04
C ARG A 89 13.09 -7.45 -24.85
N LYS A 90 12.53 -7.32 -23.63
CA LYS A 90 13.13 -7.78 -22.36
C LYS A 90 14.48 -7.14 -22.04
N ALA A 91 14.72 -5.92 -22.54
CA ALA A 91 15.89 -5.13 -22.21
C ALA A 91 15.66 -4.39 -20.89
N THR A 92 15.72 -5.11 -19.76
CA THR A 92 15.28 -4.62 -18.44
C THR A 92 16.09 -3.43 -17.93
N ALA A 93 17.42 -3.43 -18.13
CA ALA A 93 18.28 -2.32 -17.70
C ALA A 93 17.97 -1.03 -18.48
N ASP A 94 17.81 -1.13 -19.81
CA ASP A 94 17.47 0.01 -20.64
C ASP A 94 16.05 0.52 -20.36
N ALA A 95 15.11 -0.40 -20.12
CA ALA A 95 13.76 -0.05 -19.72
C ALA A 95 13.75 0.70 -18.36
N ALA A 96 14.54 0.25 -17.39
CA ALA A 96 14.71 0.96 -16.11
C ALA A 96 15.29 2.36 -16.31
N SER A 97 16.29 2.52 -17.19
CA SER A 97 16.84 3.83 -17.52
C SER A 97 15.81 4.75 -18.18
N ALA A 98 14.98 4.23 -19.09
CA ALA A 98 13.90 4.99 -19.72
C ALA A 98 12.79 5.36 -18.73
N ALA A 99 12.48 4.49 -17.77
CA ALA A 99 11.55 4.78 -16.68
C ALA A 99 12.09 5.90 -15.77
N GLY A 100 13.36 5.85 -15.39
CA GLY A 100 14.00 6.92 -14.62
C GLY A 100 14.00 8.27 -15.35
N GLU A 101 14.22 8.27 -16.67
CA GLU A 101 14.09 9.48 -17.50
C GLU A 101 12.65 10.01 -17.50
N ALA A 102 11.64 9.14 -17.57
CA ALA A 102 10.22 9.54 -17.57
C ALA A 102 9.80 10.18 -16.24
N LEU A 103 10.40 9.76 -15.12
CA LEU A 103 10.15 10.34 -13.79
C LEU A 103 10.86 11.68 -13.59
N ASN A 104 11.88 11.98 -14.41
CA ASN A 104 12.57 13.28 -14.45
C ASN A 104 12.97 13.83 -13.07
N CYS A 105 13.49 12.96 -12.19
CA CYS A 105 13.87 13.31 -10.84
C CYS A 105 15.28 12.79 -10.51
N ALA A 106 15.89 13.35 -9.46
CA ALA A 106 17.26 12.99 -9.07
C ALA A 106 17.37 11.54 -8.59
N ASP A 107 16.34 11.05 -7.88
CA ASP A 107 16.27 9.67 -7.37
C ASP A 107 14.88 9.08 -7.65
N PRO A 108 14.71 8.35 -8.75
CA PRO A 108 13.44 7.71 -9.12
C PRO A 108 12.93 6.71 -8.09
N ASP A 109 13.82 5.94 -7.46
CA ASP A 109 13.43 4.91 -6.50
C ASP A 109 12.89 5.54 -5.22
N GLU A 110 13.50 6.62 -4.76
CA GLU A 110 13.02 7.39 -3.62
C GLU A 110 11.70 8.10 -3.94
N ALA A 111 11.54 8.68 -5.13
CA ALA A 111 10.28 9.30 -5.55
C ALA A 111 9.11 8.30 -5.51
N ILE A 112 9.32 7.09 -6.05
CA ILE A 112 8.33 6.00 -6.02
C ILE A 112 8.01 5.59 -4.57
N ARG A 113 9.02 5.51 -3.69
CA ARG A 113 8.81 5.23 -2.26
C ARG A 113 7.96 6.30 -1.58
N GLN A 114 8.22 7.57 -1.86
CA GLN A 114 7.45 8.69 -1.29
C GLN A 114 5.99 8.68 -1.74
N ILE A 115 5.74 8.31 -3.00
CA ILE A 115 4.36 8.10 -3.50
C ILE A 115 3.66 6.98 -2.71
N ALA A 116 4.36 5.86 -2.47
CA ALA A 116 3.82 4.76 -1.67
C ALA A 116 3.52 5.20 -0.22
N VAL A 117 4.44 5.94 0.42
CA VAL A 117 4.24 6.51 1.76
C VAL A 117 3.00 7.40 1.79
N ALA A 118 2.90 8.37 0.87
CA ALA A 118 1.77 9.30 0.80
C ALA A 118 0.43 8.58 0.59
N LEU A 119 0.43 7.47 -0.16
CA LEU A 119 -0.75 6.64 -0.38
C LEU A 119 -1.17 5.87 0.88
N LEU A 120 -0.22 5.46 1.71
CA LEU A 120 -0.42 4.61 2.89
C LEU A 120 -0.68 5.42 4.17
N GLU A 121 -0.12 6.62 4.31
CA GLU A 121 -0.25 7.48 5.50
C GLU A 121 -1.69 7.62 6.01
N PRO A 122 -2.72 7.82 5.16
CA PRO A 122 -4.10 7.94 5.62
C PRO A 122 -4.64 6.68 6.33
N PHE A 123 -4.02 5.53 6.12
CA PHE A 123 -4.43 4.23 6.64
C PHE A 123 -3.54 3.73 7.79
N ALA A 124 -2.42 4.41 8.08
CA ALA A 124 -1.39 3.94 9.00
C ALA A 124 -1.94 3.51 10.37
N LYS A 125 -2.74 4.37 10.99
CA LYS A 125 -3.39 4.07 12.27
C LYS A 125 -4.31 2.85 12.20
N ALA A 126 -5.20 2.79 11.21
CA ALA A 126 -6.15 1.69 11.09
C ALA A 126 -5.45 0.36 10.76
N GLY A 127 -4.40 0.41 9.95
CA GLY A 127 -3.56 -0.72 9.63
C GLY A 127 -2.79 -1.25 10.84
N ALA A 128 -2.17 -0.36 11.62
CA ALA A 128 -1.46 -0.74 12.83
C ALA A 128 -2.38 -1.34 13.90
N VAL A 129 -3.62 -0.84 14.05
CA VAL A 129 -4.60 -1.45 14.98
C VAL A 129 -4.92 -2.87 14.54
N ALA A 130 -5.15 -3.08 13.25
CA ALA A 130 -5.51 -4.40 12.72
C ALA A 130 -4.42 -5.44 12.98
N VAL A 131 -3.16 -5.10 12.71
CA VAL A 131 -2.02 -5.98 12.98
C VAL A 131 -1.91 -6.31 14.46
N ALA A 132 -2.12 -5.32 15.34
CA ALA A 132 -2.11 -5.54 16.77
C ALA A 132 -3.29 -6.38 17.26
N GLU A 133 -4.46 -6.27 16.63
CA GLU A 133 -5.65 -7.09 16.93
C GLU A 133 -5.47 -8.55 16.50
N ASP A 134 -4.84 -8.80 15.35
CA ASP A 134 -4.57 -10.17 14.86
C ASP A 134 -3.47 -10.89 15.65
N ALA A 135 -2.66 -10.15 16.40
CA ALA A 135 -1.61 -10.68 17.27
C ALA A 135 -2.09 -11.08 18.69
N LEU A 136 -3.37 -10.85 19.03
CA LEU A 136 -3.99 -11.17 20.32
C LEU A 136 -4.68 -12.54 20.33
#